data_AF-A0A3D4MDJ6-F1
#
_entry.id   AF-A0A3D4MDJ6-F1
#
_cell.length_a   1.000
_cell.length_b   1.000
_cell.length_c   1.000
_cell.angle_alpha   90.00
_cell.angle_beta   90.00
_cell.angle_gamma   90.00
#
_symmetry.space_group_name_H-M   'P 1'
#
loop_
_entity.id
_entity.type
_entity.pdbx_description
1 polymer ?
#
loop_
_entity_poly.entity_id
_entity_poly.type
_entity_poly.pdbx_seq_one_letter_code
_entity_poly.pdbx_strand_id
1 'polypeptide(L)' 'NYTLTNNVENLILAGAALVGTGNALGNSITGTSGANTLSGLDGDDYLDGGKGSDTLVGGLG' A
#
# COMPACT_ATOMS: atom_id res chain seq x y z
N ASN A 1 -4.63 -6.15 -8.15
CA ASN A 1 -3.30 -5.55 -7.95
C ASN A 1 -3.34 -4.17 -8.57
N TYR A 2 -2.99 -3.13 -7.81
CA TYR A 2 -3.02 -1.74 -8.25
C TYR A 2 -1.74 -1.03 -7.82
N THR A 3 -1.18 -0.19 -8.71
CA THR A 3 0.01 0.62 -8.44
C THR A 3 -0.34 2.09 -8.64
N LEU A 4 0.04 2.94 -7.68
CA LEU A 4 -0.16 4.38 -7.78
C LEU A 4 0.63 4.95 -8.95
N THR A 5 -0.02 5.83 -9.73
CA THR A 5 0.68 6.65 -10.71
C THR A 5 1.46 7.77 -10.01
N ASN A 6 2.38 8.41 -10.72
CA ASN A 6 3.12 9.55 -10.18
C ASN A 6 2.19 10.66 -9.68
N ASN A 7 2.56 11.29 -8.57
CA ASN A 7 1.83 12.39 -7.92
C ASN A 7 0.42 12.01 -7.42
N VAL A 8 0.20 10.72 -7.15
CA VAL A 8 -0.95 10.25 -6.38
C VAL A 8 -0.40 9.54 -5.16
N GLU A 9 -0.74 10.01 -3.97
CA GLU A 9 -0.14 9.52 -2.72
C GLU A 9 -1.10 8.69 -1.87
N ASN A 10 -2.37 8.52 -2.27
CA ASN A 10 -3.37 7.86 -1.44
C ASN A 10 -3.98 6.65 -2.17
N LEU A 11 -3.84 5.46 -1.58
CA LEU A 11 -4.46 4.22 -2.06
C LEU A 11 -5.29 3.57 -0.95
N ILE A 12 -6.57 3.36 -1.20
CA ILE A 12 -7.45 2.57 -0.33
C ILE A 12 -7.92 1.35 -1.11
N LEU A 13 -7.51 0.16 -0.67
CA LEU A 13 -8.00 -1.09 -1.24
C LEU A 13 -9.41 -1.38 -0.72
N ALA A 14 -10.24 -1.98 -1.58
CA ALA A 14 -11.62 -2.31 -1.25
C ALA A 14 -12.06 -3.63 -1.91
N GLY A 15 -13.16 -4.20 -1.40
CA GLY A 15 -13.71 -5.45 -1.90
C GLY A 15 -12.69 -6.59 -1.77
N ALA A 16 -12.43 -7.28 -2.88
CA ALA A 16 -11.48 -8.39 -2.93
C ALA A 16 -10.04 -7.96 -3.30
N ALA A 17 -9.74 -6.66 -3.35
CA ALA A 17 -8.41 -6.18 -3.67
C ALA A 17 -7.45 -6.42 -2.50
N LEU A 18 -6.39 -7.21 -2.75
CA LEU A 18 -5.42 -7.57 -1.73
C LEU A 18 -4.02 -7.00 -1.97
N VAL A 19 -3.73 -6.47 -3.16
CA VAL A 19 -2.38 -6.02 -3.54
C VAL A 19 -2.39 -4.56 -3.96
N GLY A 20 -1.56 -3.76 -3.30
CA GLY A 20 -1.37 -2.34 -3.56
C GLY A 20 0.12 -1.97 -3.58
N THR A 21 0.52 -1.09 -4.48
CA THR A 21 1.89 -0.58 -4.59
C THR A 21 1.88 0.94 -4.71
N GLY A 22 2.80 1.57 -4.00
CA GLY A 22 3.09 2.99 -4.03
C GLY A 22 3.84 3.44 -5.29
N ASN A 23 4.43 4.62 -5.20
CA ASN A 23 5.34 5.25 -6.15
C ASN A 23 6.57 5.76 -5.35
N ALA A 24 7.42 6.60 -5.96
CA ALA A 24 8.66 7.04 -5.31
C ALA A 24 8.51 8.24 -4.36
N LEU A 25 7.27 8.63 -4.01
CA LEU A 25 6.95 9.71 -3.08
C LEU A 25 6.37 9.09 -1.80
N GLY A 26 6.22 9.88 -0.73
CA GLY A 26 5.55 9.39 0.47
C GLY A 26 4.09 9.03 0.19
N ASN A 27 3.70 7.78 0.43
CA ASN A 27 2.36 7.27 0.16
C ASN A 27 1.64 6.85 1.43
N SER A 28 0.31 6.97 1.41
CA SER A 28 -0.62 6.43 2.39
C SER A 28 -1.44 5.32 1.75
N ILE A 29 -1.18 4.08 2.16
CA ILE A 29 -1.82 2.89 1.60
C ILE A 29 -2.59 2.16 2.70
N THR A 30 -3.91 2.04 2.53
CA THR A 30 -4.78 1.28 3.44
C THR A 30 -5.31 0.02 2.75
N GLY A 31 -5.13 -1.12 3.43
CA GLY A 31 -5.60 -2.45 3.04
C GLY A 31 -7.05 -2.72 3.42
N THR A 32 -7.39 -4.00 3.52
CA THR A 32 -8.75 -4.49 3.78
C THR A 32 -8.77 -5.36 5.04
N SER A 33 -9.75 -6.25 5.18
CA SER A 33 -9.74 -7.30 6.20
C SER A 33 -9.20 -8.65 5.69
N GLY A 34 -8.70 -8.70 4.45
CA GLY A 34 -8.06 -9.89 3.87
C GLY A 34 -6.56 -9.92 4.13
N ALA A 35 -5.86 -10.92 3.58
CA ALA A 35 -4.39 -10.97 3.65
C ALA A 35 -3.80 -10.03 2.59
N ASN A 36 -3.40 -8.82 3.00
CA ASN A 36 -2.94 -7.78 2.10
C ASN A 36 -1.42 -7.88 1.82
N THR A 37 -1.00 -7.49 0.61
CA THR A 37 0.39 -7.26 0.23
C THR A 37 0.52 -5.80 -0.22
N LEU A 38 1.14 -4.98 0.62
CA LEU A 38 1.32 -3.55 0.39
C LEU A 38 2.82 -3.25 0.23
N SER A 39 3.18 -2.46 -0.78
CA SER A 39 4.55 -2.03 -1.02
C SER A 39 4.60 -0.51 -1.14
N GLY A 40 5.42 0.16 -0.31
CA GLY A 40 5.61 1.62 -0.31
C GLY A 40 6.53 2.10 -1.44
N LEU A 41 7.69 1.44 -1.59
CA LEU A 41 8.79 1.77 -2.52
C LEU A 41 9.78 2.78 -1.93
N ASP A 42 9.93 3.96 -2.52
CA ASP A 42 10.83 4.99 -2.01
C ASP A 42 9.99 6.07 -1.31
N GLY A 43 10.58 6.81 -0.38
CA GLY A 43 9.90 7.89 0.34
C GLY A 43 9.26 7.44 1.64
N ASP A 44 8.87 8.42 2.47
CA ASP A 44 8.36 8.15 3.81
C ASP A 44 6.89 7.71 3.74
N ASP A 45 6.65 6.41 3.86
CA ASP A 45 5.34 5.79 3.66
C ASP A 45 4.58 5.51 4.95
N TYR A 46 3.24 5.55 4.85
CA TYR A 46 2.31 4.99 5.81
C TYR A 46 1.57 3.82 5.19
N LEU A 47 1.85 2.61 5.69
CA LEU A 47 1.20 1.38 5.26
C LEU A 47 0.32 0.82 6.40
N ASP A 48 -0.99 0.76 6.17
CA ASP A 48 -1.95 0.12 7.06
C ASP A 48 -2.52 -1.13 6.38
N GLY A 49 -2.12 -2.32 6.83
CA GLY A 49 -2.62 -3.59 6.30
C GLY A 49 -4.10 -3.86 6.61
N GLY A 50 -4.63 -3.23 7.66
CA GLY A 50 -5.95 -3.52 8.20
C GLY A 50 -5.96 -4.78 9.07
N LYS A 51 -6.93 -5.68 8.85
CA LYS A 51 -6.99 -6.98 9.54
C LYS A 51 -6.48 -8.04 8.58
N GLY A 52 -5.85 -9.08 9.09
CA GLY A 52 -5.42 -10.21 8.27
C GLY A 52 -4.02 -10.63 8.64
N SER A 53 -3.46 -11.53 7.83
CA SER A 53 -2.03 -11.83 7.86
C SER A 53 -1.38 -11.08 6.71
N ASP A 54 -0.91 -9.88 6.99
CA ASP A 54 -0.46 -8.92 5.96
C ASP A 54 1.04 -9.00 5.72
N THR A 55 1.45 -8.61 4.52
CA THR A 55 2.84 -8.34 4.15
C THR A 55 2.97 -6.87 3.79
N LEU A 56 3.70 -6.12 4.60
CA LEU A 56 3.96 -4.69 4.42
C LEU A 56 5.44 -4.51 4.11
N VAL A 57 5.74 -4.02 2.92
CA VAL A 57 7.11 -3.72 2.48
C VAL A 57 7.24 -2.20 2.39
N GLY A 58 7.88 -1.56 3.37
CA GLY A 58 8.12 -0.12 3.37
C GLY A 58 8.96 0.29 2.16
N GLY A 59 10.18 -0.24 2.09
CA GLY A 59 11.10 0.00 0.99
C GLY A 59 12.31 0.81 1.45
N LEU A 60 12.72 1.85 0.72
CA LEU A 60 13.95 2.62 1.00
C LEU A 60 13.76 3.82 1.93
N GLY A 61 12.52 4.22 2.26
CA GLY A 61 12.18 5.29 3.22
C GLY A 61 11.78 4.76 4.59
#